data_AF-A0A9E0J8D9-F1
#
_entry.id   AF-A0A9E0J8D9-F1
#
_cell.length_a   1.000
_cell.length_b   1.000
_cell.length_c   1.000
_cell.angle_alpha   90.00
_cell.angle_beta   90.00
_cell.angle_gamma   90.00
#
_symmetry.space_group_name_H-M   'P 1'
#
loop_
_entity.id
_entity.type
_entity.pdbx_description
1 polymer ?
#
loop_
_entity_poly.entity_id
_entity_poly.type
_entity_poly.pdbx_seq_one_letter_code
_entity_poly.pdbx_strand_id
1 'polypeptide(L)' 'KGYERVLAQARADALKNLEAEARALGANAIVGVDLDYNTVGPNGSMLMVSVNGSAVIL' A
#
# COMPACT_ATOMS: atom_id res chain seq x y z
N LYS A 1 9.42 -10.59 -16.43
CA LYS A 1 10.17 -10.28 -15.18
C LYS A 1 10.19 -8.79 -14.80
N GLY A 2 9.83 -7.85 -15.68
CA GLY A 2 9.76 -6.42 -15.30
C GLY A 2 8.48 -6.05 -14.53
N TYR A 3 7.34 -6.59 -14.96
CA TYR A 3 6.03 -6.27 -14.39
C TYR A 3 5.89 -6.65 -12.90
N GLU A 4 6.29 -7.87 -12.52
CA GLU A 4 6.29 -8.32 -11.12
C GLU A 4 7.22 -7.49 -10.21
N ARG A 5 8.34 -7.00 -10.74
CA ARG A 5 9.28 -6.17 -9.99
C ARG A 5 8.70 -4.79 -9.71
N VAL A 6 8.05 -4.18 -10.70
CA VAL A 6 7.38 -2.88 -10.54
C VAL A 6 6.22 -3.01 -9.55
N LEU A 7 5.46 -4.09 -9.64
CA LEU A 7 4.42 -4.46 -8.67
C LEU A 7 4.95 -4.59 -7.24
N ALA A 8 6.05 -5.33 -7.07
CA ALA A 8 6.68 -5.51 -5.77
C ALA A 8 7.18 -4.18 -5.19
N GLN A 9 7.75 -3.32 -6.03
CA GLN A 9 8.20 -1.99 -5.62
C GLN A 9 7.02 -1.10 -5.19
N ALA A 10 5.97 -1.02 -6.02
CA ALA A 10 4.79 -0.22 -5.71
C ALA A 10 4.11 -0.68 -4.40
N ARG A 11 4.05 -1.99 -4.16
CA ARG A 11 3.55 -2.55 -2.90
C ARG A 11 4.42 -2.13 -1.71
N ALA A 12 5.74 -2.24 -1.84
CA ALA A 12 6.67 -1.88 -0.76
C ALA A 12 6.57 -0.38 -0.42
N ASP A 13 6.47 0.47 -1.44
CA ASP A 13 6.34 1.92 -1.26
C ASP A 13 4.99 2.28 -0.60
N ALA A 14 3.90 1.65 -1.00
CA ALA A 14 2.58 1.85 -0.39
C ALA A 14 2.57 1.46 1.10
N LEU A 15 3.09 0.27 1.43
CA LEU A 15 3.18 -0.19 2.83
C LEU A 15 4.07 0.72 3.68
N LYS A 16 5.18 1.20 3.12
CA LYS A 16 6.09 2.11 3.82
C LYS A 16 5.41 3.44 4.16
N ASN A 17 4.57 3.96 3.27
CA ASN A 17 3.79 5.16 3.54
C ASN A 17 2.74 4.91 4.63
N LEU A 18 2.01 3.80 4.56
CA LEU A 18 1.03 3.43 5.58
C LEU A 18 1.67 3.30 6.97
N GLU A 19 2.85 2.68 7.05
CA GLU A 19 3.63 2.60 8.28
C GLU A 19 4.06 3.97 8.80
N ALA A 20 4.53 4.85 7.92
CA ALA A 20 4.94 6.20 8.30
C ALA A 20 3.75 7.01 8.85
N GLU A 21 2.58 6.91 8.23
CA GLU A 21 1.34 7.53 8.68
C GLU A 21 0.89 6.99 10.04
N ALA A 22 0.87 5.67 10.21
CA ALA A 22 0.51 5.04 11.48
C ALA A 22 1.48 5.45 12.61
N ARG A 23 2.78 5.50 12.34
CA ARG A 23 3.78 5.98 13.30
C ARG A 23 3.59 7.45 13.64
N ALA A 24 3.24 8.29 12.67
CA ALA A 24 2.95 9.71 12.92
C ALA A 24 1.72 9.91 13.83
N LEU A 25 0.77 8.97 13.80
CA LEU A 25 -0.38 8.91 14.72
C LEU A 25 -0.03 8.33 16.10
N GLY A 26 1.21 7.87 16.31
CA GLY A 26 1.66 7.24 17.56
C GLY A 26 1.22 5.77 17.71
N ALA A 27 0.71 5.14 16.65
CA ALA A 27 0.34 3.73 16.65
C ALA A 27 1.58 2.82 16.69
N ASN A 28 1.45 1.68 17.36
CA ASN A 28 2.50 0.65 17.44
C ASN A 28 2.18 -0.59 16.57
N ALA A 29 0.97 -0.67 16.03
CA ALA A 29 0.56 -1.74 15.12
C ALA A 29 -0.47 -1.23 14.11
N ILE A 30 -0.58 -1.93 12.98
CA ILE A 30 -1.61 -1.73 11.96
C ILE A 30 -2.33 -3.06 11.79
N VAL A 31 -3.64 -3.07 12.02
CA VAL A 31 -4.48 -4.26 11.95
C VAL A 31 -5.48 -4.15 10.81
N GLY A 32 -5.89 -5.30 10.27
CA GLY A 32 -6.81 -5.33 9.13
C GLY A 32 -6.24 -4.66 7.88
N VAL A 33 -4.96 -4.92 7.59
CA VAL A 33 -4.31 -4.39 6.38
C VAL A 33 -4.91 -5.08 5.16
N ASP A 34 -5.39 -4.28 4.22
CA ASP A 34 -5.92 -4.71 2.94
C ASP A 34 -5.13 -4.05 1.79
N LEU A 35 -5.05 -4.75 0.66
CA LEU A 35 -4.21 -4.38 -0.49
C LEU A 35 -5.01 -4.59 -1.78
N ASP A 36 -5.34 -3.48 -2.43
CA ASP A 36 -6.09 -3.47 -3.67
C ASP A 36 -5.20 -3.10 -4.86
N TYR A 37 -5.35 -3.86 -5.94
CA TYR A 37 -4.65 -3.63 -7.21
C TYR A 37 -5.66 -3.30 -8.29
N ASN A 38 -5.70 -2.03 -8.70
CA ASN A 38 -6.63 -1.57 -9.71
C ASN A 38 -5.88 -1.08 -10.95
N THR A 39 -6.29 -1.55 -12.12
CA THR A 39 -5.83 -0.99 -13.39
C THR A 39 -6.64 0.25 -13.74
N VAL A 40 -5.96 1.38 -13.93
CA VAL A 40 -6.57 2.68 -14.23
C VAL A 40 -6.02 3.25 -15.54
N GLY A 41 -6.82 4.09 -16.20
CA GLY A 41 -6.48 4.77 -17.44
C GLY A 41 -7.09 4.16 -18.72
N PRO A 42 -7.03 4.88 -19.86
CA PRO A 42 -7.82 4.57 -21.06
C PRO A 42 -7.59 3.17 -21.66
N ASN A 43 -6.47 2.52 -21.34
CA ASN A 43 -6.10 1.19 -21.83
C ASN A 43 -5.58 0.25 -20.72
N GLY A 44 -5.89 0.52 -19.45
CA GLY A 44 -5.36 -0.29 -18.33
C GLY A 44 -3.83 -0.24 -18.19
N SER A 45 -3.21 0.81 -18.72
CA SER A 45 -1.75 0.97 -18.80
C SER A 45 -1.11 1.37 -17.48
N MET A 46 -1.89 1.88 -16.53
CA MET A 46 -1.40 2.24 -15.20
C MET A 46 -1.96 1.29 -14.17
N LEU A 47 -1.11 0.89 -13.24
CA LEU A 47 -1.49 0.08 -12.11
C LEU A 47 -1.46 0.95 -10.86
N MET A 48 -2.60 1.06 -10.20
CA MET A 48 -2.74 1.68 -8.89
C MET A 48 -2.67 0.57 -7.83
N VAL A 49 -1.84 0.80 -6.81
CA VAL A 49 -1.79 -0.02 -5.60
C VAL A 49 -2.35 0.83 -4.47
N SER A 50 -3.43 0.37 -3.87
CA SER A 50 -4.04 1.01 -2.71
C SER A 50 -3.83 0.11 -1.50
N VAL A 51 -3.51 0.73 -0.36
CA VAL A 51 -3.35 0.03 0.91
C VAL A 51 -4.13 0.79 1.97
N ASN A 52 -4.82 0.04 2.82
CA ASN A 52 -5.69 0.51 3.88
C ASN A 52 -5.48 -0.37 5.11
N GLY A 53 -5.73 0.18 6.29
CA GLY A 53 -5.57 -0.52 7.56
C GLY A 53 -5.95 0.36 8.74
N SER A 54 -6.09 -0.25 9.92
CA SER A 54 -6.41 0.46 11.16
C SER A 54 -5.18 0.60 12.04
N ALA A 55 -4.75 1.83 12.29
CA ALA A 55 -3.65 2.13 13.20
C ALA A 55 -4.13 1.99 14.65
N VAL A 56 -3.44 1.16 15.44
CA VAL A 56 -3.81 0.85 16.84
C VAL A 56 -2.61 0.98 17.77
N ILE A 57 -2.90 1.21 19.05
CA ILE A 57 -1.95 1.12 20.16
C ILE A 57 -2.35 -0.08 20.99
N LEU A 58 -1.45 -1.06 21.07
CA LEU A 58 -1.52 -2.21 21.97
C LEU A 58 -1.02 -1.84 23.37
#